data_AF-A0A7S0FXH6-F1
#
_entry.id   AF-A0A7S0FXH6-F1
#
_cell.length_a   1.000
_cell.length_b   1.000
_cell.length_c   1.000
_cell.angle_alpha   90.00
_cell.angle_beta   90.00
_cell.angle_gamma   90.00
#
_symmetry.space_group_name_H-M   'P 1'
#
loop_
_entity.id
_entity.type
_entity.pdbx_description
1 polymer ?
#
loop_
_entity_poly.entity_id
_entity_poly.type
_entity_poly.pdbx_seq_one_letter_code
_entity_poly.pdbx_strand_id
1 'polypeptide(L)'
;VRMVQLPLCHFVRLQPHTQEFYEVVGNDAQGALQTALAPLPALTAGLSVPVELQSGGGAVARVMPIFVARLEDENGAEVLGAKMPGHAGLFGVHEVRVDFLPAADLAESGAEYKARAELQALQGNRIDQLAKEKRSRWREE
;
A
#
# COMPACT_ATOMS: atom_id res chain seq x y z
N VAL A 1 -4.72 -33.55 -12.37
CA VAL A 1 -4.51 -32.09 -12.28
C VAL A 1 -5.86 -31.42 -12.42
N ARG A 2 -6.36 -30.69 -11.41
CA ARG A 2 -7.59 -29.90 -11.53
C ARG A 2 -7.20 -28.50 -12.02
N MET A 3 -7.79 -28.06 -13.13
CA MET A 3 -7.69 -26.67 -13.57
C MET A 3 -8.54 -25.81 -12.62
N VAL A 4 -7.92 -24.79 -12.02
CA VAL A 4 -8.62 -23.79 -11.20
C VAL A 4 -8.64 -22.51 -12.02
N GLN A 5 -9.84 -21.97 -12.28
CA GLN A 5 -9.99 -20.65 -12.88
C GLN A 5 -9.84 -19.59 -11.79
N LEU A 6 -8.90 -18.66 -11.99
CA LEU A 6 -8.70 -17.50 -11.13
C LEU A 6 -9.28 -16.26 -11.82
N PRO A 7 -9.92 -15.34 -11.08
CA PRO A 7 -10.37 -14.06 -11.60
C PRO A 7 -9.17 -13.19 -12.00
N LEU A 8 -9.39 -12.18 -12.85
CA LEU A 8 -8.35 -11.22 -13.20
C LEU A 8 -8.08 -10.27 -12.03
N CYS A 9 -6.80 -10.02 -11.75
CA CYS A 9 -6.40 -9.02 -10.77
C CYS A 9 -6.63 -7.61 -11.33
N HIS A 10 -7.45 -6.82 -10.64
CA HIS A 10 -7.68 -5.42 -10.97
C HIS A 10 -6.98 -4.49 -9.98
N PHE A 11 -6.94 -4.88 -8.70
CA PHE A 11 -6.29 -4.12 -7.65
C PHE A 11 -5.50 -5.04 -6.73
N VAL A 12 -4.34 -4.56 -6.29
CA VAL A 12 -3.51 -5.20 -5.29
C VAL A 12 -3.09 -4.18 -4.23
N ARG A 13 -3.33 -4.52 -2.97
CA ARG A 13 -2.81 -3.79 -1.82
C ARG A 13 -1.64 -4.56 -1.24
N LEU A 14 -0.51 -3.89 -1.14
CA LEU A 14 0.75 -4.45 -0.70
C LEU A 14 1.14 -3.88 0.66
N GLN A 15 1.79 -4.71 1.48
CA GLN A 15 2.32 -4.30 2.77
C GLN A 15 3.80 -4.67 2.86
N PRO A 16 4.72 -3.70 2.84
CA PRO A 16 6.13 -3.97 3.06
C PRO A 16 6.36 -4.61 4.42
N HIS A 17 7.36 -5.49 4.54
CA HIS A 17 7.71 -6.02 5.86
C HIS A 17 8.34 -4.94 6.73
N THR A 18 9.18 -4.08 6.14
CA THR A 18 9.94 -3.08 6.90
C THR A 18 9.77 -1.65 6.39
N GLN A 19 9.86 -0.67 7.29
CA GLN A 19 9.81 0.75 6.94
C GLN A 19 10.98 1.16 6.02
N GLU A 20 12.12 0.49 6.15
CA GLU A 20 13.29 0.64 5.26
C GLU A 20 12.90 0.54 3.78
N PHE A 21 11.82 -0.18 3.44
CA PHE A 21 11.32 -0.27 2.07
C PHE A 21 11.06 1.12 1.47
N TYR A 22 10.40 2.00 2.21
CA TYR A 22 10.08 3.35 1.73
C TYR A 22 11.32 4.24 1.60
N GLU A 23 12.33 3.99 2.44
CA GLU A 23 13.61 4.70 2.38
C GLU A 23 14.42 4.29 1.14
N VAL A 24 14.37 3.00 0.79
CA VAL A 24 15.13 2.43 -0.35
C VAL A 24 14.45 2.69 -1.69
N VAL A 25 13.12 2.57 -1.77
CA VAL A 25 12.38 2.71 -3.03
C VAL A 25 12.34 4.16 -3.53
N GLY A 26 12.48 5.13 -2.62
CA GLY A 26 12.44 6.55 -2.94
C GLY A 26 11.11 6.98 -3.56
N ASN A 27 11.18 7.76 -4.65
CA ASN A 27 9.99 8.37 -5.27
C ASN A 27 9.24 7.44 -6.24
N ASP A 28 9.80 6.28 -6.63
CA ASP A 28 9.20 5.38 -7.63
C ASP A 28 8.88 3.99 -7.05
N ALA A 29 8.08 4.00 -5.96
CA ALA A 29 7.60 2.77 -5.32
C ALA A 29 6.74 1.91 -6.25
N GLN A 30 5.92 2.57 -7.08
CA GLN A 30 4.96 1.91 -7.95
C GLN A 30 5.65 1.21 -9.11
N GLY A 31 6.61 1.84 -9.78
CA GLY A 31 7.34 1.25 -10.91
C GLY A 31 8.19 0.04 -10.51
N ALA A 32 8.89 0.12 -9.37
CA ALA A 32 9.67 -0.99 -8.82
C ALA A 32 8.81 -2.24 -8.57
N LEU A 33 7.57 -2.04 -8.11
CA LEU A 33 6.66 -3.15 -7.82
C LEU A 33 5.92 -3.67 -9.01
N GLN A 34 5.51 -2.81 -9.93
CA GLN A 34 5.00 -3.28 -11.22
C GLN A 34 6.05 -4.17 -11.90
N THR A 35 7.34 -3.84 -11.79
CA THR A 35 8.44 -4.68 -12.27
C THR A 35 8.56 -5.99 -11.50
N ALA A 36 8.45 -5.98 -10.17
CA ALA A 36 8.55 -7.20 -9.36
C ALA A 36 7.33 -8.13 -9.48
N LEU A 37 6.14 -7.58 -9.75
CA LEU A 37 4.92 -8.35 -9.99
C LEU A 37 4.77 -8.83 -11.43
N ALA A 38 5.41 -8.15 -12.40
CA ALA A 38 5.39 -8.52 -13.81
C ALA A 38 5.73 -9.99 -14.12
N PRO A 39 6.70 -10.65 -13.47
CA PRO A 39 7.01 -12.06 -13.70
C PRO A 39 6.01 -13.04 -13.05
N LEU A 40 5.10 -12.58 -12.20
CA LEU A 40 4.18 -13.46 -11.46
C LEU A 40 2.91 -13.71 -12.28
N PRO A 41 2.57 -14.98 -12.58
CA PRO A 41 1.36 -15.31 -13.36
C PRO A 41 0.07 -15.11 -12.57
N ALA A 42 0.14 -15.27 -11.24
CA ALA A 42 -0.97 -15.07 -10.33
C ALA A 42 -0.44 -14.61 -8.97
N LEU A 43 -1.29 -13.90 -8.24
CA LEU A 43 -1.07 -13.47 -6.87
C LEU A 43 -2.06 -14.16 -5.95
N THR A 44 -1.64 -14.37 -4.71
CA THR A 44 -2.48 -14.90 -3.64
C THR A 44 -2.34 -13.98 -2.44
N ALA A 45 -3.47 -13.60 -1.85
CA ALA A 45 -3.49 -12.82 -0.61
C ALA A 45 -2.78 -13.60 0.51
N GLY A 46 -2.00 -12.89 1.32
CA GLY A 46 -1.18 -13.44 2.40
C GLY A 46 0.18 -14.00 1.97
N LEU A 47 0.50 -14.03 0.67
CA LEU A 47 1.85 -14.41 0.23
C LEU A 47 2.83 -13.24 0.34
N SER A 48 4.06 -13.57 0.71
CA SER A 48 5.19 -12.65 0.67
C SER A 48 5.90 -12.79 -0.68
N VAL A 49 6.06 -11.68 -1.38
CA VAL A 49 6.75 -11.57 -2.65
C VAL A 49 8.11 -10.90 -2.40
N PRO A 50 9.23 -11.51 -2.80
CA PRO A 50 10.53 -10.86 -2.74
C PRO A 50 10.60 -9.78 -3.84
N VAL A 51 10.92 -8.55 -3.44
CA VAL A 51 11.06 -7.42 -4.35
C VAL A 51 12.52 -7.00 -4.38
N GLU A 52 13.11 -7.04 -5.57
CA GLU A 52 14.47 -6.56 -5.79
C GLU A 52 14.44 -5.05 -6.03
N LEU A 53 15.01 -4.30 -5.09
CA LEU A 53 15.16 -2.85 -5.18
C LEU A 53 16.60 -2.48 -5.47
N GLN A 54 16.78 -1.57 -6.43
CA GLN A 54 18.09 -0.97 -6.69
C GLN A 54 18.31 0.19 -5.71
N SER A 55 19.30 0.08 -4.84
CA SER A 55 19.68 1.15 -3.90
C SER A 55 20.39 2.27 -4.65
N GLY A 56 19.93 3.51 -4.49
CA GLY A 56 20.49 4.68 -5.18
C GLY A 56 22.01 4.80 -4.99
N GLY A 57 22.78 4.50 -6.05
CA GLY A 57 24.22 4.70 -6.11
C GLY A 57 25.13 3.46 -6.07
N GLY A 58 24.61 2.23 -6.05
CA GLY A 58 25.45 1.02 -6.01
C GLY A 58 24.90 -0.19 -6.76
N ALA A 59 25.79 -1.06 -7.23
CA ALA A 59 25.51 -2.30 -7.97
C ALA A 59 24.86 -3.42 -7.14
N VAL A 60 24.31 -3.11 -5.96
CA VAL A 60 23.76 -4.08 -5.01
C VAL A 60 22.25 -3.95 -4.99
N ALA A 61 21.56 -4.94 -5.55
CA ALA A 61 20.12 -5.10 -5.39
C ALA A 61 19.83 -5.59 -3.96
N ARG A 62 18.93 -4.90 -3.25
CA ARG A 62 18.40 -5.37 -1.97
C ARG A 62 17.11 -6.13 -2.23
N VAL A 63 17.00 -7.33 -1.68
CA VAL A 63 15.76 -8.10 -1.71
C VAL A 63 14.96 -7.75 -0.46
N MET A 64 13.79 -7.14 -0.64
CA MET A 64 12.89 -6.77 0.44
C MET A 64 11.56 -7.51 0.26
N PRO A 65 11.12 -8.28 1.26
CA PRO A 65 9.85 -9.00 1.16
C PRO A 65 8.66 -8.05 1.37
N ILE A 66 7.58 -8.28 0.61
CA ILE A 66 6.33 -7.52 0.67
C ILE A 66 5.15 -8.48 0.66
N PHE A 67 4.22 -8.30 1.58
CA PHE A 67 3.00 -9.09 1.64
C PHE A 67 1.94 -8.58 0.67
N VAL A 68 1.25 -9.51 0.02
CA VAL A 68 -0.01 -9.23 -0.67
C VAL A 68 -1.12 -9.17 0.38
N ALA A 69 -1.47 -7.97 0.84
CA ALA A 69 -2.45 -7.79 1.90
C ALA A 69 -3.89 -7.99 1.40
N ARG A 70 -4.20 -7.53 0.19
CA ARG A 70 -5.55 -7.62 -0.40
C ARG A 70 -5.49 -7.68 -1.92
N LEU A 71 -6.40 -8.43 -2.53
CA LEU A 71 -6.60 -8.49 -3.97
C LEU A 71 -8.07 -8.21 -4.27
N GLU A 72 -8.34 -7.45 -5.33
CA GLU A 72 -9.68 -7.28 -5.87
C GLU A 72 -9.76 -7.69 -7.34
N ASP A 73 -10.90 -8.23 -7.73
CA ASP A 73 -11.25 -8.51 -9.11
C ASP A 73 -11.77 -7.25 -9.83
N GLU A 74 -12.13 -7.39 -11.10
CA GLU A 74 -12.69 -6.31 -11.92
C GLU A 74 -14.04 -5.77 -11.42
N ASN A 75 -14.75 -6.52 -10.58
CA ASN A 75 -16.01 -6.11 -9.96
C ASN A 75 -15.79 -5.38 -8.62
N GLY A 76 -14.54 -5.26 -8.16
CA GLY A 76 -14.18 -4.73 -6.85
C GLY A 76 -14.43 -5.71 -5.70
N ALA A 77 -14.68 -6.98 -6.01
CA ALA A 77 -14.85 -8.02 -5.00
C ALA A 77 -13.47 -8.49 -4.50
N GLU A 78 -13.35 -8.66 -3.18
CA GLU A 78 -12.13 -9.17 -2.59
C GLU A 78 -11.97 -10.67 -2.87
N VAL A 79 -10.78 -11.05 -3.34
CA VAL A 79 -10.47 -12.43 -3.74
C VAL A 79 -9.19 -12.91 -3.09
N LEU A 80 -9.11 -14.21 -2.82
CA LEU A 80 -7.93 -14.82 -2.20
C LEU A 80 -6.80 -15.07 -3.20
N GLY A 81 -7.12 -15.17 -4.49
CA GLY A 81 -6.13 -15.33 -5.54
C GLY A 81 -6.64 -14.80 -6.86
N ALA A 82 -5.75 -14.18 -7.63
CA ALA A 82 -6.08 -13.53 -8.89
C ALA A 82 -4.96 -13.71 -9.91
N LYS A 83 -5.33 -13.83 -11.18
CA LYS A 83 -4.41 -13.94 -12.30
C LYS A 83 -3.96 -12.56 -12.74
N MET A 84 -2.67 -12.38 -13.02
CA MET A 84 -2.15 -11.11 -13.52
C MET A 84 -2.55 -10.89 -14.99
N PRO A 85 -3.03 -9.68 -15.38
CA PRO A 85 -3.51 -9.41 -16.75
C PRO A 85 -2.49 -9.71 -17.85
N GLY A 86 -1.20 -9.39 -17.64
CA GLY A 86 -0.13 -9.68 -18.60
C GLY A 86 -0.01 -11.18 -18.93
N HIS A 87 -0.26 -12.05 -17.96
CA HIS A 87 -0.25 -13.51 -18.15
C HIS A 87 -1.60 -14.06 -18.63
N ALA A 88 -2.63 -13.22 -18.71
CA ALA A 88 -3.89 -13.51 -19.36
C ALA A 88 -3.91 -13.13 -20.85
N GLY A 89 -2.81 -12.57 -21.38
CA GLY A 89 -2.75 -12.04 -22.74
C GLY A 89 -3.40 -10.67 -22.88
N LEU A 90 -3.71 -10.01 -21.76
CA LEU A 90 -4.29 -8.67 -21.72
C LEU A 90 -3.17 -7.65 -21.54
N PHE A 91 -2.53 -7.27 -22.64
CA PHE A 91 -1.49 -6.24 -22.65
C PHE A 91 -2.09 -4.86 -22.96
N GLY A 92 -1.74 -3.84 -22.17
CA GLY A 92 -2.01 -2.42 -22.47
C GLY A 92 -3.40 -1.88 -22.13
N VAL A 93 -4.40 -2.72 -21.85
CA VAL A 93 -5.78 -2.26 -21.52
C VAL A 93 -6.11 -2.41 -20.02
N HIS A 94 -5.46 -3.33 -19.32
CA HIS A 94 -5.71 -3.60 -17.91
C HIS A 94 -4.46 -3.30 -17.07
N GLU A 95 -4.40 -2.08 -16.54
CA GLU A 95 -3.41 -1.72 -15.52
C GLU A 95 -3.90 -2.20 -14.15
N VAL A 96 -3.08 -2.97 -13.44
CA VAL A 96 -3.38 -3.37 -12.07
C VAL A 96 -3.09 -2.18 -11.17
N ARG A 97 -4.11 -1.71 -10.46
CA ARG A 97 -3.97 -0.62 -9.48
C ARG A 97 -3.21 -1.14 -8.27
N VAL A 98 -2.16 -0.43 -7.86
CA VAL A 98 -1.32 -0.80 -6.71
C VAL A 98 -1.49 0.23 -5.60
N ASP A 99 -1.70 -0.25 -4.38
CA ASP A 99 -1.79 0.59 -3.17
C ASP A 99 -0.94 0.00 -2.03
N PHE A 100 -0.58 0.85 -1.07
CA PHE A 100 0.34 0.51 0.00
C PHE A 100 -0.28 0.65 1.37
N LEU A 101 -0.11 -0.39 2.19
CA LEU A 101 -0.25 -0.29 3.63
C LEU A 101 1.08 0.09 4.29
N PRO A 102 1.02 0.74 5.46
CA PRO A 102 2.21 0.95 6.27
C PRO A 102 2.93 -0.37 6.55
N ALA A 103 4.27 -0.31 6.65
CA ALA A 103 5.10 -1.49 6.86
C ALA A 103 4.65 -2.30 8.09
N ALA A 104 4.74 -3.63 7.99
CA ALA A 104 4.30 -4.54 9.05
C ALA A 104 5.16 -4.43 10.32
N ASP A 105 6.41 -3.98 10.21
CA ASP A 105 7.32 -3.73 11.33
C ASP A 105 7.14 -2.38 12.01
N LEU A 106 6.16 -1.55 11.59
CA LEU A 106 5.83 -0.35 12.32
C LEU A 106 5.57 -0.74 13.77
N ALA A 107 6.48 -0.32 14.64
CA ALA A 107 6.41 -0.47 16.08
C ALA A 107 5.17 0.23 16.68
N GLU A 108 4.31 0.83 15.87
CA GLU A 108 3.04 1.37 16.27
C GLU A 108 2.06 0.20 16.52
N SER A 109 2.13 -0.34 17.73
CA SER A 109 1.06 -1.14 18.33
C SER A 109 -0.29 -0.47 18.01
N GLY A 110 -1.34 -1.24 17.74
CA GLY A 110 -2.68 -0.65 17.49
C GLY A 110 -3.17 0.28 18.61
N ALA A 111 -2.55 0.23 19.80
CA ALA A 111 -2.75 1.20 20.88
C ALA A 111 -2.06 2.55 20.63
N GLU A 112 -0.87 2.58 20.04
CA GLU A 112 -0.12 3.80 19.73
C GLU A 112 -0.79 4.58 18.58
N TYR A 113 -1.30 3.88 17.57
CA TYR A 113 -2.09 4.50 16.49
C TYR A 113 -3.38 5.13 17.04
N LYS A 114 -4.11 4.43 17.91
CA LYS A 114 -5.29 4.97 18.59
C LYS A 114 -4.95 6.19 19.44
N ALA A 115 -3.88 6.13 20.22
CA ALA A 115 -3.44 7.24 21.05
C ALA A 115 -3.06 8.47 20.21
N ARG A 116 -2.43 8.29 19.06
CA ARG A 116 -2.10 9.36 18.12
C ARG A 116 -3.34 9.96 17.46
N ALA A 117 -4.29 9.12 17.02
CA ALA A 117 -5.56 9.57 16.46
C ALA A 117 -6.38 10.38 17.47
N GLU A 118 -6.41 9.94 18.73
CA GLU A 118 -7.05 10.68 19.83
C GLU A 118 -6.34 12.01 20.12
N LEU A 119 -5.00 12.03 20.12
CA LEU A 119 -4.22 13.26 20.26
C LEU A 119 -4.45 14.25 19.12
N GLN A 120 -4.55 13.78 17.87
CA GLN A 120 -4.87 14.63 16.72
C GLN A 120 -6.30 15.18 16.80
N ALA A 121 -7.27 14.38 17.23
CA ALA A 121 -8.65 14.84 17.43
C ALA A 121 -8.72 15.92 18.54
N LEU A 122 -7.97 15.75 19.62
CA LEU A 122 -7.85 16.75 20.70
C LEU A 122 -7.19 18.04 20.22
N GLN A 123 -6.14 17.95 19.39
CA GLN A 123 -5.49 19.13 18.81
C GLN A 123 -6.42 19.87 17.83
N GLY A 124 -7.17 19.15 16.99
CA GLY A 124 -8.17 19.74 16.10
C GLY A 124 -9.25 20.51 16.88
N ASN A 125 -9.80 19.90 17.92
CA ASN A 125 -10.80 20.54 18.79
C ASN A 125 -10.26 21.82 19.47
N ARG A 126 -8.97 21.81 19.87
CA ARG A 126 -8.31 22.98 20.48
C ARG A 126 -8.11 24.10 19.47
N ILE A 127 -7.73 23.78 18.24
CA ILE A 127 -7.59 24.76 17.15
C ILE A 127 -8.95 25.37 16.82
N ASP A 128 -10.01 24.57 16.76
CA ASP A 128 -11.38 25.05 16.52
C ASP A 128 -11.90 25.96 17.64
N GLN A 129 -11.58 25.66 18.90
CA GLN A 129 -11.87 26.55 20.03
C GLN A 129 -11.15 27.89 19.90
N LEU A 130 -9.83 27.87 19.65
CA LEU A 130 -9.05 29.10 19.44
C LEU A 130 -9.54 29.91 18.23
N ALA A 131 -9.98 29.24 17.16
CA ALA A 131 -10.55 29.89 15.99
C ALA A 131 -11.94 30.49 16.26
N LYS A 132 -12.73 29.91 17.18
CA LYS A 132 -14.00 30.49 17.64
C LYS A 132 -13.75 31.69 18.55
N GLU A 133 -12.84 31.59 19.50
CA GLU A 133 -12.47 32.70 20.40
C GLU A 133 -11.94 33.91 19.62
N LYS A 134 -11.04 33.69 18.65
CA LYS A 134 -10.57 34.78 17.77
C LYS A 134 -11.70 35.43 16.96
N ARG A 135 -12.62 34.63 16.43
CA ARG A 135 -13.77 35.13 15.65
C ARG A 135 -14.82 35.84 16.50
N SER A 136 -14.93 35.52 17.78
CA SER A 136 -15.79 36.27 18.72
C SER A 136 -15.15 37.59 19.11
N ARG A 137 -13.84 37.59 19.37
CA ARG A 137 -13.08 38.80 19.70
C ARG A 137 -13.09 39.84 18.57
N TRP A 138 -13.03 39.40 17.32
CA TRP A 138 -13.13 40.28 16.15
C TRP A 138 -14.54 40.79 15.84
N ARG A 139 -15.57 40.27 16.52
CA ARG A 139 -16.97 40.73 16.38
C ARG A 139 -17.41 41.70 17.48
N GLU A 140 -16.59 41.85 18.52
CA GLU A 140 -16.82 42.79 19.63
C GLU A 140 -16.01 44.10 19.49
N GLU A 141 -15.22 44.24 18.41
CA GLU A 141 -14.63 45.50 17.91
C GLU A 141 -15.41 45.99 16.69
#